data_AF-A0A1I6DDJ0-F1
#
_entry.id   AF-A0A1I6DDJ0-F1
#
_cell.length_a   1.000
_cell.length_b   1.000
_cell.length_c   1.000
_cell.angle_alpha   90.00
_cell.angle_beta   90.00
_cell.angle_gamma   90.00
#
_symmetry.space_group_name_H-M   'P 1'
#
loop_
_entity.id
_entity.type
_entity.pdbx_description
1 polymer ?
#
loop_
_entity_poly.entity_id
_entity_poly.type
_entity_poly.pdbx_seq_one_letter_code
_entity_poly.pdbx_strand_id
1 'polypeptide(L)'
;MELFADWHTHTNYSDGRATAEEMVAAAARRGLAQVALTDHGPRAMFIGVRDAGVYRELKKQAAPLSEKYGVQVLVGAEANVISLDGEIDLPPEIIKELDILIAGLHPQVWCRPWWKTLNWILPNRLGKSIYQLREMMRRDNTRALVAAVHRNPLTFVGHPDLVMAVDLDEVARACAVAGCAMEINTGHHYDRDGVVQAALRRGASLVVNSDAHFPGSVGDLAAGAALLDKYRVPPERVLNARRAPGNRPDFPFNETDAPGNYVFLH
;
A
#
# COMPACT_ATOMS: atom_id res chain seq x y z
N MET A 1 -3.22 7.58 16.59
CA MET A 1 -1.87 7.33 16.03
C MET A 1 -1.54 8.41 15.01
N GLU A 2 -0.30 8.54 14.55
CA GLU A 2 0.08 9.50 13.50
C GLU A 2 0.53 8.74 12.24
N LEU A 3 -0.09 9.03 11.09
CA LEU A 3 0.37 8.56 9.77
C LEU A 3 1.37 9.57 9.22
N PHE A 4 2.63 9.16 9.03
CA PHE A 4 3.71 10.09 8.71
C PHE A 4 4.09 10.11 7.23
N ALA A 5 3.52 9.21 6.41
CA ALA A 5 3.87 9.11 5.01
C ALA A 5 2.70 8.67 4.13
N ASP A 6 2.80 9.02 2.84
CA ASP A 6 1.92 8.56 1.77
C ASP A 6 2.78 7.92 0.67
N TRP A 7 2.74 6.59 0.59
CA TRP A 7 3.63 5.81 -0.26
C TRP A 7 2.99 5.30 -1.55
N HIS A 8 1.76 5.72 -1.86
CA HIS A 8 1.09 5.38 -3.10
C HIS A 8 0.59 6.66 -3.76
N THR A 9 1.41 7.25 -4.62
CA THR A 9 1.07 8.47 -5.36
C THR A 9 1.59 8.39 -6.79
N HIS A 10 0.86 8.98 -7.74
CA HIS A 10 1.12 8.90 -9.17
C HIS A 10 1.45 10.26 -9.76
N THR A 11 2.33 10.27 -10.74
CA THR A 11 2.77 11.48 -11.45
C THR A 11 2.36 11.41 -12.92
N ASN A 12 2.67 12.46 -13.67
CA ASN A 12 2.46 12.53 -15.11
C ASN A 12 3.38 11.60 -15.93
N TYR A 13 4.19 10.78 -15.28
CA TYR A 13 4.88 9.68 -15.93
C TYR A 13 3.96 8.47 -16.20
N SER A 14 2.88 8.33 -15.44
CA SER A 14 1.80 7.36 -15.64
C SER A 14 0.46 8.09 -15.90
N ASP A 15 -0.54 7.91 -15.05
CA ASP A 15 -1.87 8.55 -15.15
C ASP A 15 -2.14 9.63 -14.10
N GLY A 16 -1.14 9.97 -13.30
CA GLY A 16 -1.14 11.18 -12.48
C GLY A 16 -1.24 12.45 -13.33
N ARG A 17 -1.84 13.49 -12.77
CA ARG A 17 -2.14 14.76 -13.46
C ARG A 17 -1.21 15.90 -13.08
N ALA A 18 -0.10 15.59 -12.41
CA ALA A 18 0.85 16.56 -11.92
C ALA A 18 2.28 16.01 -12.00
N THR A 19 3.23 16.93 -12.03
CA THR A 19 4.66 16.60 -12.01
C THR A 19 5.07 16.01 -10.65
N ALA A 20 6.20 15.31 -10.62
CA ALA A 20 6.84 14.85 -9.39
C ALA A 20 6.99 15.98 -8.36
N GLU A 21 7.43 17.15 -8.80
CA GLU A 21 7.60 18.32 -7.93
C GLU A 21 6.29 18.80 -7.30
N GLU A 22 5.21 18.90 -8.08
CA GLU A 22 3.90 19.31 -7.58
C GLU A 22 3.33 18.33 -6.55
N MET A 23 3.53 17.03 -6.77
CA MET A 23 3.13 15.96 -5.83
C MET A 23 3.94 16.04 -4.53
N VAL A 24 5.26 16.21 -4.62
CA VAL A 24 6.14 16.36 -3.45
C VAL A 24 5.81 17.64 -2.67
N ALA A 25 5.58 18.76 -3.37
CA ALA A 25 5.19 20.01 -2.75
C ALA A 25 3.85 19.88 -1.98
N ALA A 26 2.91 19.08 -2.48
CA ALA A 26 1.67 18.79 -1.78
C ALA A 26 1.90 17.96 -0.51
N ALA A 27 2.75 16.93 -0.57
CA ALA A 27 3.12 16.14 0.60
C ALA A 27 3.74 17.01 1.71
N ALA A 28 4.63 17.92 1.33
CA ALA A 28 5.23 18.88 2.28
C ALA A 28 4.18 19.81 2.90
N ARG A 29 3.24 20.34 2.11
CA ARG A 29 2.12 21.16 2.64
C ARG A 29 1.20 20.39 3.58
N ARG A 30 1.10 19.07 3.43
CA ARG A 30 0.36 18.17 4.33
C ARG A 30 1.14 17.81 5.60
N GLY A 31 2.41 18.20 5.70
CA GLY A 31 3.27 17.88 6.84
C GLY A 31 3.73 16.43 6.90
N LEU A 32 3.71 15.72 5.76
CA LEU A 32 4.22 14.35 5.69
C LEU A 32 5.75 14.35 5.84
N ALA A 33 6.28 13.37 6.58
CA ALA A 33 7.71 13.14 6.70
C ALA A 33 8.28 12.44 5.47
N GLN A 34 7.47 11.62 4.79
CA GLN A 34 7.86 10.95 3.55
C GLN A 34 6.72 10.91 2.53
N VAL A 35 7.07 10.85 1.25
CA VAL A 35 6.15 10.57 0.14
C VAL A 35 6.84 9.65 -0.84
N ALA A 36 6.12 8.72 -1.46
CA ALA A 36 6.66 7.91 -2.54
C ALA A 36 5.96 8.17 -3.87
N LEU A 37 6.75 8.34 -4.92
CA LEU A 37 6.29 8.40 -6.30
C LEU A 37 6.30 6.98 -6.86
N THR A 38 5.11 6.42 -7.14
CA THR A 38 4.90 4.99 -7.40
C THR A 38 4.09 4.74 -8.66
N ASP A 39 4.43 5.46 -9.74
CA ASP A 39 3.80 5.34 -11.04
C ASP A 39 3.65 3.87 -11.52
N HIS A 40 2.57 3.61 -12.25
CA HIS A 40 2.22 2.28 -12.77
C HIS A 40 3.29 1.65 -13.66
N GLY A 41 3.46 0.34 -13.56
CA GLY A 41 4.33 -0.43 -14.44
C GLY A 41 3.95 -0.35 -15.94
N PRO A 42 4.91 -0.65 -16.85
CA PRO A 42 4.79 -0.40 -18.29
C PRO A 42 3.77 -1.28 -19.03
N ARG A 43 3.22 -2.32 -18.40
CA ARG A 43 2.20 -3.20 -19.03
C ARG A 43 0.78 -2.81 -18.67
N ALA A 44 0.58 -1.81 -17.81
CA ALA A 44 -0.72 -1.18 -17.63
C ALA A 44 -1.13 -0.46 -18.92
N MET A 45 -2.29 -0.85 -19.45
CA MET A 45 -2.84 -0.33 -20.70
C MET A 45 -3.27 1.12 -20.51
N PHE A 46 -2.75 2.02 -21.35
CA PHE A 46 -3.05 3.46 -21.40
C PHE A 46 -2.57 4.30 -20.21
N ILE A 47 -2.34 3.69 -19.05
CA ILE A 47 -1.96 4.37 -17.81
C ILE A 47 -0.54 4.04 -17.36
N GLY A 48 0.11 3.02 -17.92
CA GLY A 48 1.47 2.64 -17.53
C GLY A 48 2.53 3.63 -17.98
N VAL A 49 3.67 3.65 -17.27
CA VAL A 49 4.86 4.38 -17.73
C VAL A 49 5.31 3.91 -19.11
N ARG A 50 5.98 4.80 -19.86
CA ARG A 50 6.51 4.48 -21.20
C ARG A 50 7.44 3.26 -21.17
N ASP A 51 8.34 3.23 -20.20
CA ASP A 51 9.32 2.17 -19.99
C ASP A 51 9.84 2.22 -18.54
N ALA A 52 10.46 1.13 -18.08
CA ALA A 52 10.94 1.03 -16.70
C ALA A 52 12.15 1.97 -16.40
N GLY A 53 12.75 2.61 -17.40
CA GLY A 53 13.80 3.63 -17.22
C GLY A 53 13.28 4.89 -16.52
N VAL A 54 11.97 5.15 -16.56
CA VAL A 54 11.31 6.24 -15.84
C VAL A 54 11.65 6.27 -14.36
N TYR A 55 11.72 5.12 -13.69
CA TYR A 55 12.04 5.07 -12.26
C TYR A 55 13.46 5.58 -11.95
N ARG A 56 14.41 5.43 -12.88
CA ARG A 56 15.75 6.03 -12.76
C ARG A 56 15.72 7.54 -12.95
N GLU A 57 14.81 8.05 -13.78
CA GLU A 57 14.59 9.49 -13.93
C GLU A 57 13.97 10.08 -12.66
N LEU A 58 12.98 9.41 -12.06
CA LEU A 58 12.39 9.79 -10.78
C LEU A 58 13.44 9.77 -9.66
N LYS A 59 14.33 8.76 -9.62
CA LYS A 59 15.43 8.69 -8.66
C LYS A 59 16.36 9.90 -8.73
N LYS A 60 16.66 10.40 -9.93
CA LYS A 60 17.47 11.62 -10.12
C LYS A 60 16.78 12.87 -9.57
N GLN A 61 15.45 12.91 -9.58
CA GLN A 61 14.65 14.02 -9.07
C GLN A 61 14.43 13.95 -7.55
N ALA A 62 14.38 12.75 -6.98
CA ALA A 62 14.00 12.52 -5.59
C ALA A 62 14.88 13.27 -4.57
N ALA A 63 16.21 13.22 -4.71
CA ALA A 63 17.11 13.87 -3.75
C ALA A 63 17.00 15.41 -3.79
N PRO A 64 17.08 16.09 -4.96
CA PRO A 64 16.84 17.52 -5.05
C PRO A 64 15.46 17.96 -4.52
N LEU A 65 14.41 17.19 -4.81
CA LEU A 65 13.07 17.48 -4.32
C LEU A 65 12.97 17.29 -2.80
N SER A 66 13.65 16.28 -2.25
CA SER A 66 13.67 16.05 -0.81
C SER A 66 14.30 17.22 -0.07
N GLU A 67 15.44 17.70 -0.55
CA GLU A 67 16.13 18.86 0.02
C GLU A 67 15.29 20.13 -0.08
N LYS A 68 14.70 20.37 -1.27
CA LYS A 68 13.91 21.58 -1.53
C LYS A 68 12.67 21.70 -0.65
N TYR A 69 11.99 20.59 -0.37
CA TYR A 69 10.70 20.60 0.31
C TYR A 69 10.74 20.08 1.76
N GLY A 70 11.88 19.55 2.22
CA GLY A 70 12.03 19.03 3.59
C GLY A 70 11.20 17.77 3.85
N VAL A 71 10.83 17.02 2.81
CA VAL A 71 10.12 15.74 2.88
C VAL A 71 10.99 14.66 2.24
N GLN A 72 11.10 13.48 2.84
CA GLN A 72 11.85 12.40 2.20
C GLN A 72 11.06 11.85 1.01
N VAL A 73 11.60 12.04 -0.20
CA VAL A 73 11.01 11.51 -1.43
C VAL A 73 11.59 10.12 -1.69
N LEU A 74 10.71 9.13 -1.70
CA LEU A 74 11.02 7.76 -2.09
C LEU A 74 10.58 7.54 -3.54
N VAL A 75 11.27 6.65 -4.24
CA VAL A 75 10.88 6.23 -5.58
C VAL A 75 10.52 4.76 -5.55
N GLY A 76 9.29 4.47 -5.94
CA GLY A 76 8.78 3.13 -6.06
C GLY A 76 8.02 2.91 -7.34
N ALA A 77 7.29 1.81 -7.40
CA ALA A 77 6.44 1.48 -8.53
C ALA A 77 5.20 0.73 -8.04
N GLU A 78 4.06 1.02 -8.67
CA GLU A 78 2.91 0.14 -8.64
C GLU A 78 3.00 -0.86 -9.79
N ALA A 79 3.64 -1.99 -9.51
CA ALA A 79 3.81 -3.06 -10.47
C ALA A 79 2.49 -3.81 -10.70
N ASN A 80 2.22 -4.14 -11.94
CA ASN A 80 1.06 -4.94 -12.31
C ASN A 80 1.45 -6.42 -12.26
N VAL A 81 0.62 -7.25 -11.61
CA VAL A 81 0.76 -8.72 -11.72
C VAL A 81 0.28 -9.17 -13.11
N ILE A 82 1.17 -9.80 -13.87
CA ILE A 82 0.95 -10.15 -15.29
C ILE A 82 0.80 -11.64 -15.56
N SER A 83 0.94 -12.50 -14.55
CA SER A 83 0.75 -13.94 -14.70
C SER A 83 0.19 -14.60 -13.43
N LEU A 84 -0.37 -15.80 -13.58
CA LEU A 84 -0.85 -16.61 -12.44
C LEU A 84 0.27 -17.18 -11.57
N ASP A 85 1.53 -17.03 -12.00
CA ASP A 85 2.72 -17.47 -11.27
C ASP A 85 3.46 -16.29 -10.63
N GLY A 86 2.79 -15.14 -10.51
CA GLY A 86 3.26 -13.98 -9.76
C GLY A 86 4.31 -13.13 -10.46
N GLU A 87 4.43 -13.25 -11.78
CA GLU A 87 5.28 -12.32 -12.54
C GLU A 87 4.68 -10.92 -12.48
N ILE A 88 5.54 -9.92 -12.30
CA ILE A 88 5.18 -8.51 -12.37
C ILE A 88 5.84 -7.85 -13.59
N ASP A 89 5.35 -6.68 -13.98
CA ASP A 89 5.77 -5.99 -15.20
C ASP A 89 7.01 -5.11 -15.07
N LEU A 90 7.88 -5.40 -14.09
CA LEU A 90 9.15 -4.71 -13.89
C LEU A 90 10.34 -5.66 -14.01
N PRO A 91 11.45 -5.22 -14.62
CA PRO A 91 12.64 -6.04 -14.72
C PRO A 91 13.40 -6.08 -13.37
N PRO A 92 14.08 -7.20 -13.03
CA PRO A 92 14.74 -7.37 -11.73
C PRO A 92 15.76 -6.30 -11.37
N GLU A 93 16.47 -5.74 -12.36
CA GLU A 93 17.43 -4.66 -12.16
C GLU A 93 16.78 -3.36 -11.68
N ILE A 94 15.58 -3.04 -12.18
CA ILE A 94 14.83 -1.86 -11.71
C ILE A 94 14.29 -2.11 -10.31
N ILE A 95 13.74 -3.32 -10.06
CA ILE A 95 13.22 -3.69 -8.73
C ILE A 95 14.27 -3.48 -7.63
N LYS A 96 15.54 -3.81 -7.88
CA LYS A 96 16.64 -3.64 -6.92
C LYS A 96 16.98 -2.18 -6.61
N GLU A 97 16.59 -1.25 -7.48
CA GLU A 97 16.88 0.18 -7.32
C GLU A 97 15.75 0.91 -6.58
N LEU A 98 14.53 0.35 -6.52
CA LEU A 98 13.36 0.98 -5.89
C LEU A 98 13.46 1.00 -4.36
N ASP A 99 12.93 2.06 -3.75
CA ASP A 99 12.76 2.15 -2.30
C ASP A 99 11.49 1.41 -1.84
N ILE A 100 10.45 1.44 -2.69
CA ILE A 100 9.14 0.83 -2.43
C ILE A 100 8.71 0.04 -3.66
N LEU A 101 8.25 -1.19 -3.44
CA LEU A 101 7.63 -2.00 -4.48
C LEU A 101 6.21 -2.38 -4.06
N ILE A 102 5.24 -1.85 -4.78
CA ILE A 102 3.82 -2.20 -4.66
C ILE A 102 3.51 -3.20 -5.78
N ALA A 103 2.69 -4.20 -5.49
CA ALA A 103 2.04 -4.96 -6.56
C ALA A 103 0.54 -5.06 -6.36
N GLY A 104 -0.20 -4.90 -7.47
CA GLY A 104 -1.65 -4.94 -7.50
C GLY A 104 -2.19 -5.78 -8.65
N LEU A 105 -3.48 -6.13 -8.56
CA LEU A 105 -4.23 -6.76 -9.64
C LEU A 105 -5.03 -5.72 -10.40
N HIS A 106 -4.61 -5.42 -11.63
CA HIS A 106 -5.27 -4.42 -12.46
C HIS A 106 -6.02 -5.06 -13.63
N PRO A 107 -7.28 -4.69 -13.87
CA PRO A 107 -8.09 -5.25 -14.95
C PRO A 107 -7.74 -4.60 -16.31
N GLN A 108 -6.71 -3.75 -16.37
CA GLN A 108 -6.19 -3.14 -17.59
C GLN A 108 -4.70 -3.46 -17.79
N VAL A 109 -4.31 -4.74 -17.72
CA VAL A 109 -2.91 -5.15 -17.94
C VAL A 109 -2.76 -6.12 -19.11
N TRP A 110 -1.63 -6.04 -19.82
CA TRP A 110 -1.22 -7.07 -20.78
C TRP A 110 -0.53 -8.24 -20.08
N CYS A 111 -1.20 -9.39 -19.98
CA CYS A 111 -0.62 -10.57 -19.34
C CYS A 111 0.55 -11.19 -20.12
N ARG A 112 1.30 -12.06 -19.44
CA ARG A 112 2.19 -13.06 -20.02
C ARG A 112 1.71 -14.46 -19.64
N PRO A 113 1.50 -15.35 -20.62
CA PRO A 113 1.42 -15.10 -22.06
C PRO A 113 0.17 -14.25 -22.44
N TRP A 114 0.19 -13.59 -23.60
CA TRP A 114 -0.81 -12.57 -23.97
C TRP A 114 -2.26 -13.09 -23.98
N TRP A 115 -2.49 -14.37 -24.33
CA TRP A 115 -3.84 -14.96 -24.35
C TRP A 115 -4.50 -15.04 -22.97
N LYS A 116 -3.72 -14.96 -21.88
CA LYS A 116 -4.28 -14.82 -20.53
C LYS A 116 -4.99 -13.47 -20.34
N THR A 117 -4.66 -12.44 -21.13
CA THR A 117 -5.44 -11.19 -21.13
C THR A 117 -6.90 -11.45 -21.51
N LEU A 118 -7.15 -12.38 -22.45
CA LEU A 118 -8.51 -12.75 -22.86
C LEU A 118 -9.24 -13.59 -21.82
N ASN A 119 -8.56 -14.59 -21.24
CA ASN A 119 -9.24 -15.58 -20.39
C ASN A 119 -9.18 -15.29 -18.88
N TRP A 120 -8.37 -14.32 -18.45
CA TRP A 120 -8.22 -13.93 -17.05
C TRP A 120 -8.59 -12.47 -16.82
N ILE A 121 -8.08 -11.54 -17.64
CA ILE A 121 -8.35 -10.10 -17.44
C ILE A 121 -9.75 -9.69 -17.92
N LEU A 122 -10.20 -10.16 -19.10
CA LEU A 122 -11.54 -9.80 -19.61
C LEU A 122 -12.70 -10.24 -18.70
N PRO A 123 -12.74 -11.48 -18.14
CA PRO A 123 -13.77 -11.84 -17.17
C PRO A 123 -13.76 -10.94 -15.92
N ASN A 124 -12.58 -10.56 -15.43
CA ASN A 124 -12.45 -9.62 -14.31
C ASN A 124 -12.98 -8.22 -14.66
N ARG A 125 -12.79 -7.73 -15.90
CA ARG A 125 -13.37 -6.46 -16.36
C ARG A 125 -14.89 -6.50 -16.34
N LEU A 126 -15.48 -7.60 -16.80
CA LEU A 126 -16.94 -7.81 -16.81
C LEU A 126 -17.49 -8.07 -15.40
N GLY A 127 -16.66 -8.64 -14.51
CA GLY A 127 -16.99 -8.90 -13.10
C GLY A 127 -17.35 -7.65 -12.29
N LYS A 128 -17.00 -6.44 -12.77
CA LYS A 128 -17.49 -5.17 -12.18
C LYS A 128 -19.03 -5.09 -12.16
N SER A 129 -19.67 -5.67 -13.17
CA SER A 129 -21.14 -5.62 -13.33
C SER A 129 -21.79 -6.99 -13.13
N ILE A 130 -21.00 -8.07 -13.07
CA ILE A 130 -21.49 -9.45 -13.00
C ILE A 130 -20.81 -10.17 -11.83
N TYR A 131 -21.50 -10.25 -10.70
CA TYR A 131 -21.00 -10.84 -9.45
C TYR A 131 -20.48 -12.27 -9.64
N GLN A 132 -21.18 -13.10 -10.42
CA GLN A 132 -20.77 -14.49 -10.68
C GLN A 132 -19.41 -14.58 -11.37
N LEU A 133 -19.10 -13.67 -12.30
CA LEU A 133 -17.78 -13.63 -12.95
C LEU A 133 -16.70 -13.16 -11.98
N ARG A 134 -17.01 -12.20 -11.11
CA ARG A 134 -16.11 -11.75 -10.05
C ARG A 134 -15.73 -12.92 -9.12
N GLU A 135 -16.71 -13.67 -8.64
CA GLU A 135 -16.47 -14.83 -7.78
C GLU A 135 -15.75 -15.97 -8.51
N MET A 136 -16.10 -16.24 -9.77
CA MET A 136 -15.43 -17.25 -10.58
C MET A 136 -13.92 -17.00 -10.72
N MET A 137 -13.52 -15.72 -10.79
CA MET A 137 -12.10 -15.34 -10.91
C MET A 137 -11.37 -15.26 -9.57
N ARG A 138 -12.07 -15.26 -8.43
CA ARG A 138 -11.48 -15.07 -7.10
C ARG A 138 -10.30 -16.00 -6.86
N ARG A 139 -10.42 -17.28 -7.20
CA ARG A 139 -9.35 -18.28 -7.00
C ARG A 139 -8.08 -17.96 -7.81
N ASP A 140 -8.24 -17.65 -9.10
CA ASP A 140 -7.10 -17.37 -9.99
C ASP A 140 -6.42 -16.05 -9.62
N ASN A 141 -7.21 -15.02 -9.29
CA ASN A 141 -6.72 -13.75 -8.79
C ASN A 141 -5.92 -13.92 -7.49
N THR A 142 -6.47 -14.68 -6.53
CA THR A 142 -5.82 -14.97 -5.24
C THR A 142 -4.49 -15.68 -5.47
N ARG A 143 -4.49 -16.73 -6.31
CA ARG A 143 -3.27 -17.46 -6.68
C ARG A 143 -2.21 -16.51 -7.26
N ALA A 144 -2.60 -15.67 -8.22
CA ALA A 144 -1.67 -14.77 -8.89
C ALA A 144 -1.04 -13.77 -7.91
N LEU A 145 -1.85 -13.19 -7.03
CA LEU A 145 -1.40 -12.20 -6.06
C LEU A 145 -0.54 -12.82 -4.96
N VAL A 146 -0.93 -13.99 -4.42
CA VAL A 146 -0.11 -14.75 -3.46
C VAL A 146 1.22 -15.17 -4.08
N ALA A 147 1.22 -15.63 -5.34
CA ALA A 147 2.46 -15.95 -6.04
C ALA A 147 3.35 -14.70 -6.22
N ALA A 148 2.76 -13.54 -6.51
CA ALA A 148 3.51 -12.29 -6.63
C ALA A 148 4.15 -11.88 -5.30
N VAL A 149 3.44 -12.03 -4.19
CA VAL A 149 3.96 -11.78 -2.82
C VAL A 149 5.17 -12.65 -2.50
N HIS A 150 5.15 -13.94 -2.89
CA HIS A 150 6.28 -14.84 -2.60
C HIS A 150 7.45 -14.72 -3.59
N ARG A 151 7.18 -14.27 -4.82
CA ARG A 151 8.20 -14.20 -5.88
C ARG A 151 8.99 -12.90 -5.87
N ASN A 152 8.41 -11.82 -5.36
CA ASN A 152 8.96 -10.47 -5.46
C ASN A 152 9.13 -9.86 -4.06
N PRO A 153 10.12 -8.96 -3.86
CA PRO A 153 10.35 -8.31 -2.58
C PRO A 153 9.37 -7.15 -2.37
N LEU A 154 8.06 -7.46 -2.29
CA LEU A 154 7.03 -6.44 -2.17
C LEU A 154 7.10 -5.76 -0.80
N THR A 155 7.02 -4.43 -0.80
CA THR A 155 6.79 -3.66 0.44
C THR A 155 5.35 -3.86 0.91
N PHE A 156 4.39 -3.77 -0.01
CA PHE A 156 2.99 -4.04 0.26
C PHE A 156 2.20 -4.44 -0.98
N VAL A 157 1.07 -5.09 -0.75
CA VAL A 157 0.02 -5.33 -1.75
C VAL A 157 -0.87 -4.09 -1.86
N GLY A 158 -1.01 -3.53 -3.06
CA GLY A 158 -1.86 -2.37 -3.36
C GLY A 158 -3.34 -2.76 -3.44
N HIS A 159 -4.20 -1.93 -2.84
CA HIS A 159 -5.68 -2.00 -2.84
C HIS A 159 -6.30 -3.38 -3.15
N PRO A 160 -6.02 -4.42 -2.33
CA PRO A 160 -6.47 -5.78 -2.60
C PRO A 160 -8.00 -5.88 -2.62
N ASP A 161 -8.55 -6.72 -3.50
CA ASP A 161 -10.00 -6.90 -3.71
C ASP A 161 -10.73 -5.69 -4.33
N LEU A 162 -10.04 -4.66 -4.83
CA LEU A 162 -10.68 -3.51 -5.49
C LEU A 162 -11.53 -3.92 -6.71
N VAL A 163 -10.91 -4.20 -7.86
CA VAL A 163 -11.65 -4.67 -9.04
C VAL A 163 -11.63 -6.19 -9.15
N MET A 164 -10.47 -6.78 -8.93
CA MET A 164 -10.24 -8.20 -9.09
C MET A 164 -10.37 -8.86 -7.72
N ALA A 165 -11.44 -9.65 -7.55
CA ALA A 165 -11.73 -10.26 -6.25
C ALA A 165 -10.62 -11.21 -5.80
N VAL A 166 -10.30 -11.25 -4.52
CA VAL A 166 -9.30 -12.14 -3.91
C VAL A 166 -9.78 -12.67 -2.57
N ASP A 167 -9.26 -13.82 -2.14
CA ASP A 167 -9.39 -14.26 -0.75
C ASP A 167 -8.41 -13.44 0.11
N LEU A 168 -8.96 -12.51 0.90
CA LEU A 168 -8.19 -11.61 1.74
C LEU A 168 -7.43 -12.36 2.84
N ASP A 169 -7.94 -13.48 3.36
CA ASP A 169 -7.25 -14.28 4.37
C ASP A 169 -6.03 -15.00 3.77
N GLU A 170 -6.14 -15.53 2.55
CA GLU A 170 -5.00 -16.13 1.86
C GLU A 170 -3.91 -15.11 1.54
N VAL A 171 -4.30 -13.92 1.04
CA VAL A 171 -3.36 -12.83 0.75
C VAL A 171 -2.70 -12.34 2.03
N ALA A 172 -3.47 -12.10 3.10
CA ALA A 172 -2.93 -11.67 4.39
C ALA A 172 -1.93 -12.69 4.97
N ARG A 173 -2.23 -13.99 4.86
CA ARG A 173 -1.31 -15.04 5.29
C ARG A 173 -0.01 -15.01 4.49
N ALA A 174 -0.08 -14.84 3.17
CA ALA A 174 1.10 -14.75 2.32
C ALA A 174 1.96 -13.53 2.68
N CYS A 175 1.32 -12.38 2.87
CA CYS A 175 1.96 -11.13 3.30
C CYS A 175 2.67 -11.29 4.64
N ALA A 176 2.00 -11.87 5.65
CA ALA A 176 2.59 -12.11 6.97
C ALA A 176 3.85 -13.00 6.91
N VAL A 177 3.84 -14.04 6.08
CA VAL A 177 5.00 -14.94 5.89
C VAL A 177 6.15 -14.24 5.14
N ALA A 178 5.83 -13.44 4.13
CA ALA A 178 6.82 -12.77 3.28
C ALA A 178 7.38 -11.47 3.89
N GLY A 179 6.81 -10.97 5.00
CA GLY A 179 7.15 -9.65 5.55
C GLY A 179 6.61 -8.48 4.71
N CYS A 180 5.58 -8.72 3.91
CA CYS A 180 4.88 -7.75 3.09
C CYS A 180 3.65 -7.21 3.85
N ALA A 181 3.27 -5.95 3.65
CA ALA A 181 2.06 -5.37 4.22
C ALA A 181 0.85 -5.42 3.27
N MET A 182 -0.34 -5.12 3.79
CA MET A 182 -1.56 -4.91 2.99
C MET A 182 -1.99 -3.45 3.05
N GLU A 183 -2.36 -2.88 1.91
CA GLU A 183 -2.77 -1.49 1.81
C GLU A 183 -4.24 -1.27 2.21
N ILE A 184 -4.46 -0.23 3.02
CA ILE A 184 -5.73 0.47 3.18
C ILE A 184 -5.65 1.72 2.29
N ASN A 185 -6.30 1.63 1.15
CA ASN A 185 -6.29 2.67 0.13
C ASN A 185 -7.49 3.60 0.32
N THR A 186 -7.25 4.90 0.46
CA THR A 186 -8.31 5.89 0.73
C THR A 186 -8.88 6.53 -0.52
N GLY A 187 -8.18 6.46 -1.66
CA GLY A 187 -8.63 6.96 -2.97
C GLY A 187 -9.72 6.11 -3.63
N HIS A 188 -9.95 4.90 -3.13
CA HIS A 188 -10.90 3.95 -3.70
C HIS A 188 -11.93 3.38 -2.71
N HIS A 189 -13.05 2.91 -3.27
CA HIS A 189 -14.13 2.26 -2.52
C HIS A 189 -14.12 0.75 -2.80
N TYR A 190 -13.83 -0.04 -1.75
CA TYR A 190 -13.78 -1.50 -1.75
C TYR A 190 -13.85 -1.99 -0.30
N ASP A 191 -13.74 -3.30 -0.06
CA ASP A 191 -13.81 -3.92 1.26
C ASP A 191 -12.54 -3.67 2.12
N ARG A 192 -12.34 -2.41 2.52
CA ARG A 192 -11.25 -2.00 3.42
C ARG A 192 -11.38 -2.65 4.81
N ASP A 193 -12.60 -2.82 5.29
CA ASP A 193 -12.87 -3.52 6.55
C ASP A 193 -12.36 -4.97 6.51
N GLY A 194 -12.65 -5.69 5.43
CA GLY A 194 -12.14 -7.04 5.17
C GLY A 194 -10.62 -7.10 5.19
N VAL A 195 -9.94 -6.12 4.57
CA VAL A 195 -8.46 -6.03 4.58
C VAL A 195 -7.91 -5.93 6.00
N VAL A 196 -8.44 -4.99 6.80
CA VAL A 196 -7.97 -4.81 8.18
C VAL A 196 -8.22 -6.06 9.01
N GLN A 197 -9.42 -6.64 8.92
CA GLN A 197 -9.75 -7.84 9.67
C GLN A 197 -8.89 -9.04 9.27
N ALA A 198 -8.65 -9.26 7.97
CA ALA A 198 -7.79 -10.34 7.50
C ALA A 198 -6.34 -10.15 7.95
N ALA A 199 -5.81 -8.94 7.84
CA ALA A 199 -4.47 -8.62 8.33
C ALA A 199 -4.33 -8.87 9.85
N LEU A 200 -5.33 -8.49 10.64
CA LEU A 200 -5.34 -8.78 12.07
C LEU A 200 -5.41 -10.28 12.37
N ARG A 201 -6.31 -11.03 11.70
CA ARG A 201 -6.45 -12.49 11.86
C ARG A 201 -5.18 -13.26 11.50
N ARG A 202 -4.47 -12.82 10.46
CA ARG A 202 -3.31 -13.55 9.89
C ARG A 202 -1.95 -13.00 10.29
N GLY A 203 -1.92 -11.88 11.01
CA GLY A 203 -0.66 -11.28 11.48
C GLY A 203 0.07 -10.43 10.44
N ALA A 204 -0.57 -10.04 9.33
CA ALA A 204 0.04 -9.16 8.34
C ALA A 204 0.15 -7.71 8.85
N SER A 205 1.19 -7.00 8.44
CA SER A 205 1.27 -5.55 8.63
C SER A 205 0.34 -4.83 7.67
N LEU A 206 -0.01 -3.59 8.00
CA LEU A 206 -0.85 -2.70 7.20
C LEU A 206 -0.04 -1.48 6.74
N VAL A 207 -0.54 -0.78 5.73
CA VAL A 207 -0.09 0.54 5.30
C VAL A 207 -1.30 1.35 4.86
N VAL A 208 -1.28 2.68 5.01
CA VAL A 208 -2.40 3.55 4.59
C VAL A 208 -1.92 4.56 3.57
N ASN A 209 -2.48 4.56 2.36
CA ASN A 209 -2.07 5.49 1.31
C ASN A 209 -3.27 6.09 0.57
N SER A 210 -3.04 7.20 -0.11
CA SER A 210 -4.09 7.96 -0.78
C SER A 210 -4.39 7.54 -2.22
N ASP A 211 -3.42 6.91 -2.89
CA ASP A 211 -3.48 6.67 -4.34
C ASP A 211 -3.62 7.98 -5.12
N ALA A 212 -2.90 9.02 -4.69
CA ALA A 212 -3.11 10.36 -5.21
C ALA A 212 -2.65 10.48 -6.67
N HIS A 213 -3.58 10.85 -7.55
CA HIS A 213 -3.31 11.20 -8.95
C HIS A 213 -3.28 12.72 -9.17
N PHE A 214 -3.51 13.52 -8.13
CA PHE A 214 -3.46 14.96 -8.19
C PHE A 214 -3.00 15.54 -6.84
N PRO A 215 -2.38 16.74 -6.81
CA PRO A 215 -1.82 17.32 -5.59
C PRO A 215 -2.83 17.48 -4.44
N GLY A 216 -4.11 17.66 -4.75
CA GLY A 216 -5.16 17.85 -3.75
C GLY A 216 -5.44 16.63 -2.86
N SER A 217 -5.25 15.41 -3.39
CA SER A 217 -5.52 14.17 -2.65
C SER A 217 -4.30 13.58 -1.95
N VAL A 218 -3.10 14.10 -2.21
CA VAL A 218 -1.89 13.69 -1.47
C VAL A 218 -2.12 13.85 0.03
N GLY A 219 -1.84 12.80 0.79
CA GLY A 219 -1.99 12.76 2.24
C GLY A 219 -3.45 12.72 2.73
N ASP A 220 -4.44 12.44 1.88
CA ASP A 220 -5.83 12.24 2.32
C ASP A 220 -6.02 10.87 2.99
N LEU A 221 -5.44 10.71 4.18
CA LEU A 221 -5.36 9.43 4.88
C LEU A 221 -6.42 9.27 6.00
N ALA A 222 -7.29 10.27 6.19
CA ALA A 222 -8.20 10.35 7.34
C ALA A 222 -9.16 9.15 7.43
N ALA A 223 -9.69 8.70 6.28
CA ALA A 223 -10.56 7.53 6.24
C ALA A 223 -9.83 6.23 6.65
N GLY A 224 -8.55 6.10 6.31
CA GLY A 224 -7.73 4.97 6.74
C GLY A 224 -7.39 5.04 8.22
N ALA A 225 -7.06 6.22 8.75
CA ALA A 225 -6.83 6.43 10.19
C ALA A 225 -8.08 6.07 11.03
N ALA A 226 -9.26 6.52 10.60
CA ALA A 226 -10.52 6.19 11.27
C ALA A 226 -10.81 4.68 11.27
N LEU A 227 -10.44 3.99 10.19
CA LEU A 227 -10.58 2.53 10.10
C LEU A 227 -9.62 1.80 11.05
N LEU A 228 -8.37 2.25 11.13
CA LEU A 228 -7.39 1.71 12.08
C LEU A 228 -7.87 1.88 13.53
N ASP A 229 -8.42 3.05 13.86
CA ASP A 229 -8.97 3.32 15.20
C ASP A 229 -10.21 2.46 15.49
N LYS A 230 -11.13 2.28 14.52
CA LYS A 230 -12.31 1.40 14.63
C LYS A 230 -11.92 -0.02 15.05
N TYR A 231 -10.86 -0.56 14.47
CA TYR A 231 -10.37 -1.92 14.76
C TYR A 231 -9.29 -1.96 15.85
N ARG A 232 -8.95 -0.82 16.46
CA ARG A 232 -7.91 -0.69 17.49
C ARG A 232 -6.58 -1.27 17.04
N VAL A 233 -6.20 -1.03 15.80
CA VAL A 233 -4.94 -1.50 15.24
C VAL A 233 -3.78 -0.78 15.96
N PRO A 234 -2.81 -1.50 16.54
CA PRO A 234 -1.68 -0.86 17.18
C PRO A 234 -0.76 -0.21 16.13
N PRO A 235 -0.15 0.96 16.39
CA PRO A 235 0.71 1.66 15.42
C PRO A 235 1.86 0.80 14.88
N GLU A 236 2.38 -0.11 15.69
CA GLU A 236 3.47 -1.02 15.32
C GLU A 236 3.08 -2.03 14.22
N ARG A 237 1.77 -2.18 13.94
CA ARG A 237 1.25 -3.00 12.86
C ARG A 237 1.01 -2.22 11.57
N VAL A 238 1.34 -0.92 11.54
CA VAL A 238 1.13 -0.04 10.38
C VAL A 238 2.47 0.58 9.99
N LEU A 239 2.98 0.23 8.80
CA LEU A 239 4.36 0.55 8.40
C LEU A 239 4.65 2.05 8.32
N ASN A 240 3.66 2.84 7.90
CA ASN A 240 3.75 4.29 7.79
C ASN A 240 3.03 5.03 8.94
N ALA A 241 2.88 4.38 10.10
CA ALA A 241 2.38 5.00 11.31
C ALA A 241 3.44 5.03 12.42
N ARG A 242 3.28 6.00 13.33
CA ARG A 242 4.00 6.05 14.59
C ARG A 242 3.05 6.42 15.72
N ARG A 243 3.51 6.20 16.96
CA ARG A 243 2.83 6.75 18.12
C ARG A 243 2.86 8.27 18.00
N ALA A 244 1.69 8.90 18.02
CA ALA A 244 1.62 10.35 18.06
C ALA A 244 2.37 10.82 19.33
N PRO A 245 3.17 11.90 19.26
CA PRO A 245 3.76 12.49 20.46
C PRO A 245 2.61 12.78 21.43
N GLY A 246 2.62 12.08 22.56
CA GLY A 246 1.49 12.12 23.47
C GLY A 246 1.30 13.53 24.04
N ASN A 247 0.08 14.06 23.96
CA ASN A 247 -0.46 14.67 25.17
C ASN A 247 -0.47 13.54 26.21
N ARG A 248 0.50 13.55 27.14
CA ARG A 248 0.34 12.76 28.35
C ARG A 248 -0.99 13.22 28.96
N PRO A 249 -1.96 12.34 29.22
CA PRO A 249 -2.91 12.66 30.26
C PRO A 249 -2.08 12.77 31.55
N ASP A 250 -2.12 13.94 32.19
CA ASP A 250 -1.67 14.11 33.56
C ASP A 250 -2.53 13.19 34.43
N PHE A 251 -2.10 11.93 34.59
CA PHE A 251 -2.52 11.12 35.71
C PHE A 251 -1.57 11.46 36.85
N PRO A 252 -2.04 12.11 37.93
CA PRO A 252 -1.24 12.16 39.14
C PRO A 252 -1.14 10.72 39.65
N PHE A 253 0.05 10.15 39.59
CA PHE A 253 0.36 9.01 40.44
C PHE A 253 0.23 9.51 41.89
N ASN A 254 -0.83 9.09 42.57
CA ASN A 254 -0.89 9.18 44.01
C ASN A 254 0.12 8.16 44.56
N GLU A 255 1.25 8.64 45.05
CA GLU A 255 2.18 7.88 45.90
C GLU A 255 1.52 7.64 47.26
N THR A 256 0.52 6.76 47.33
CA THR A 256 0.05 6.19 48.59
C THR A 256 -0.53 4.81 48.33
N ASP A 257 0.33 3.83 48.12
CA ASP A 257 0.06 2.42 48.42
C ASP A 257 1.41 1.69 48.55
N ALA A 258 2.11 1.99 49.66
CA ALA A 258 3.19 1.14 50.14
C ALA A 258 2.56 -0.03 50.91
N PRO A 259 2.85 -1.30 50.57
CA PRO A 259 2.37 -2.43 51.36
C PRO A 259 3.09 -2.47 52.71
N GLY A 260 2.28 -2.49 53.77
CA GLY A 260 2.72 -2.47 55.16
C GLY A 260 3.57 -3.67 55.58
N ASN A 261 4.52 -3.38 56.46
CA ASN A 261 5.33 -4.35 57.19
C ASN A 261 4.46 -5.26 58.08
N TYR A 262 4.53 -6.57 57.87
CA TYR A 262 4.07 -7.56 58.85
C TYR A 262 5.18 -7.80 59.88
N VAL A 263 4.95 -7.40 61.12
CA VAL A 263 5.68 -7.86 62.31
C VAL A 263 4.82 -8.93 62.97
N PHE A 264 5.31 -10.17 63.01
CA PHE A 264 4.74 -11.23 63.86
C PHE A 264 5.48 -11.23 65.20
N LEU A 265 4.75 -10.95 66.28
CA LEU A 265 5.06 -11.33 67.65
C LEU A 265 3.92 -12.22 68.15
N HIS A 266 4.20 -13.50 68.34
CA HIS A 266 3.87 -14.33 69.51
C HIS A 266 4.39 -15.75 69.29
#